data_AF-A0A1F4JNW7-F1
#
_entry.id   AF-A0A1F4JNW7-F1
#
_cell.length_a   1.000
_cell.length_b   1.000
_cell.length_c   1.000
_cell.angle_alpha   90.00
_cell.angle_beta   90.00
_cell.angle_gamma   90.00
#
_symmetry.space_group_name_H-M   'P 1'
#
loop_
_entity.id
_entity.type
_entity.pdbx_description
1 polymer ?
#
loop_
_entity_poly.entity_id
_entity_poly.type
_entity_poly.pdbx_seq_one_letter_code
_entity_poly.pdbx_strand_id
1 'polypeptide(L)'
;MNKTIQNPHPNPSPLADRYVVLHVRALMADRNVRSVAALQRMLIAAGVDISNQQLNRIVDNRATLLNLTVINGLLKVLQCSVHELFGEIAVPKPSRQA
;
A
#
# COMPACT_ATOMS: atom_id res chain seq x y z
N MET A 1 -50.74 2.94 -18.39
CA MET A 1 -50.18 2.32 -17.17
C MET A 1 -48.70 2.07 -17.34
N ASN A 2 -47.89 2.91 -16.70
CA ASN A 2 -46.43 2.94 -16.70
C ASN A 2 -45.93 2.17 -15.46
N LYS A 3 -45.37 0.98 -15.66
CA LYS A 3 -44.67 0.22 -14.60
C LYS A 3 -43.19 0.57 -14.65
N THR A 4 -42.74 1.41 -13.73
CA THR A 4 -41.32 1.64 -13.43
C THR A 4 -40.76 0.37 -12.81
N ILE A 5 -39.93 -0.37 -13.54
CA ILE A 5 -39.13 -1.46 -13.00
C ILE A 5 -37.98 -0.83 -12.21
N GLN A 6 -38.07 -0.88 -10.88
CA GLN A 6 -36.94 -0.56 -10.01
C GLN A 6 -35.91 -1.68 -10.16
N ASN A 7 -34.74 -1.35 -10.72
CA ASN A 7 -33.56 -2.21 -10.63
C ASN A 7 -33.18 -2.35 -9.14
N PRO A 8 -32.98 -3.57 -8.62
CA PRO A 8 -32.49 -3.75 -7.26
C PRO A 8 -31.05 -3.23 -7.19
N HIS A 9 -30.84 -2.21 -6.36
CA HIS A 9 -29.52 -1.74 -6.00
C HIS A 9 -28.76 -2.91 -5.37
N PRO A 10 -27.53 -3.27 -5.83
CA PRO A 10 -26.75 -4.27 -5.13
C PRO A 10 -26.51 -3.77 -3.71
N ASN A 11 -27.00 -4.53 -2.73
CA ASN A 11 -26.79 -4.27 -1.32
C ASN A 11 -25.26 -4.23 -1.09
N PRO A 12 -24.65 -3.07 -0.75
CA PRO A 12 -23.23 -3.04 -0.47
C PRO A 12 -23.04 -3.94 0.75
N SER A 13 -22.41 -5.10 0.55
CA SER A 13 -22.04 -5.98 1.65
C SER A 13 -21.42 -5.14 2.77
N PRO A 14 -21.74 -5.40 4.05
CA PRO A 14 -21.23 -4.60 5.16
C PRO A 14 -19.73 -4.49 4.99
N LEU A 15 -19.29 -3.24 4.80
CA LEU A 15 -17.97 -2.83 4.33
C LEU A 15 -16.90 -3.74 4.91
N ALA A 16 -16.30 -4.59 4.06
CA ALA A 16 -15.16 -5.40 4.44
C ALA A 16 -14.09 -4.50 5.09
N ASP A 17 -13.47 -4.94 6.18
CA ASP A 17 -12.44 -4.16 6.86
C ASP A 17 -11.35 -3.83 5.84
N ARG A 18 -11.16 -2.52 5.59
CA ARG A 18 -10.17 -2.04 4.63
C ARG A 18 -8.89 -1.68 5.35
N TYR A 19 -7.78 -2.17 4.82
CA TYR A 19 -6.46 -1.91 5.36
C TYR A 19 -5.60 -1.19 4.34
N VAL A 20 -4.84 -0.21 4.81
CA VAL A 20 -3.85 0.49 4.00
C VAL A 20 -2.70 -0.46 3.67
N VAL A 21 -2.26 -0.45 2.41
CA VAL A 21 -1.07 -1.16 1.95
C VAL A 21 -0.15 -0.22 1.17
N LEU A 22 1.11 -0.59 1.12
CA LEU A 22 2.17 0.03 0.34
C LEU A 22 2.47 -0.81 -0.89
N HIS A 23 2.58 -0.18 -2.05
CA HIS A 23 2.94 -0.80 -3.31
C HIS A 23 4.46 -0.75 -3.61
N VAL A 24 5.28 -0.59 -2.57
CA VAL A 24 6.74 -0.40 -2.68
C VAL A 24 7.40 -1.48 -3.55
N ARG A 25 7.02 -2.76 -3.39
CA ARG A 25 7.62 -3.85 -4.17
C ARG A 25 7.30 -3.77 -5.66
N ALA A 26 6.08 -3.36 -6.02
CA ALA A 26 5.68 -3.14 -7.41
C ALA A 26 6.46 -1.95 -8.00
N LEU A 27 6.48 -0.83 -7.28
CA LEU A 27 7.22 0.37 -7.69
C LEU A 27 8.73 0.11 -7.82
N MET A 28 9.32 -0.72 -6.97
CA MET A 28 10.70 -1.17 -7.13
C MET A 28 10.92 -1.90 -8.45
N ALA A 29 10.02 -2.83 -8.82
CA ALA A 29 10.11 -3.56 -10.08
C ALA A 29 9.98 -2.62 -11.28
N ASP A 30 9.00 -1.70 -11.24
CA ASP A 30 8.76 -0.72 -12.32
C ASP A 30 9.95 0.21 -12.53
N ARG A 31 10.72 0.50 -11.48
CA ARG A 31 11.94 1.33 -11.53
C ARG A 31 13.23 0.53 -11.60
N ASN A 32 13.14 -0.76 -11.88
CA ASN A 32 14.28 -1.68 -12.01
C ASN A 32 15.19 -1.73 -10.77
N VAL A 33 14.62 -1.48 -9.58
CA VAL A 33 15.28 -1.61 -8.28
C VAL A 33 15.17 -3.06 -7.82
N ARG A 34 16.23 -3.84 -8.10
CA ARG A 34 16.21 -5.31 -7.97
C ARG A 34 16.37 -5.84 -6.54
N SER A 35 16.65 -5.00 -5.55
CA SER A 35 16.78 -5.45 -4.15
C SER A 35 16.47 -4.37 -3.14
N VAL A 36 16.05 -4.80 -1.94
CA VAL A 36 15.80 -3.92 -0.79
C VAL A 36 17.08 -3.20 -0.35
N ALA A 37 18.24 -3.87 -0.45
CA ALA A 37 19.53 -3.23 -0.18
C ALA A 37 19.86 -2.10 -1.19
N ALA A 38 19.46 -2.25 -2.45
CA ALA A 38 19.60 -1.16 -3.42
C ALA A 38 18.70 0.03 -3.07
N LEU A 39 17.43 -0.24 -2.75
CA LEU A 39 16.49 0.79 -2.28
C LEU A 39 17.03 1.51 -1.04
N GLN A 40 17.57 0.77 -0.06
CA GLN A 40 18.15 1.33 1.15
C GLN A 40 19.28 2.32 0.84
N ARG A 41 20.20 1.96 -0.05
CA ARG A 41 21.29 2.86 -0.47
C ARG A 41 20.75 4.13 -1.12
N MET A 42 19.72 4.03 -1.94
CA MET A 42 19.08 5.20 -2.55
C MET A 42 18.40 6.09 -1.49
N LEU A 43 17.76 5.51 -0.48
CA LEU A 43 17.16 6.25 0.63
C LEU A 43 18.21 6.96 1.49
N ILE A 44 19.31 6.28 1.82
CA ILE A 44 20.45 6.88 2.54
C ILE A 44 21.04 8.04 1.73
N ALA A 45 21.25 7.85 0.42
CA ALA A 45 21.72 8.91 -0.46
C ALA A 45 20.72 10.09 -0.57
N ALA A 46 19.43 9.85 -0.33
CA ALA A 46 18.40 10.87 -0.26
C ALA A 46 18.26 11.53 1.14
N GLY A 47 19.10 11.16 2.10
CA GLY A 47 19.10 11.70 3.47
C GLY A 47 18.17 10.97 4.44
N VAL A 48 17.68 9.78 4.09
CA VAL A 48 16.82 8.95 4.94
C VAL A 48 17.63 7.79 5.50
N ASP A 49 18.02 7.91 6.77
CA ASP A 49 18.65 6.80 7.48
C ASP A 49 17.59 5.77 7.92
N ILE A 50 17.79 4.53 7.51
CA ILE A 50 16.87 3.43 7.79
C ILE A 50 17.62 2.11 7.75
N SER A 51 17.36 1.23 8.73
CA SER A 51 17.95 -0.11 8.76
C SER A 51 17.34 -1.01 7.68
N ASN A 52 18.12 -1.97 7.19
CA ASN A 52 17.65 -2.92 6.18
C ASN A 52 16.46 -3.74 6.69
N GLN A 53 16.48 -4.14 7.98
CA GLN A 53 15.38 -4.86 8.61
C GLN A 53 14.08 -4.04 8.64
N GLN A 54 14.15 -2.75 9.01
CA GLN A 54 12.99 -1.87 9.00
C GLN A 54 12.46 -1.68 7.57
N LEU A 55 13.35 -1.48 6.59
CA LEU A 55 12.95 -1.33 5.20
C LEU A 55 12.29 -2.61 4.64
N ASN A 56 12.79 -3.81 4.96
CA ASN A 56 12.13 -5.05 4.57
C ASN A 56 10.71 -5.14 5.12
N ARG A 57 10.50 -4.78 6.40
CA ARG A 57 9.14 -4.75 6.99
C ARG A 57 8.22 -3.79 6.25
N ILE A 58 8.72 -2.64 5.80
CA ILE A 58 7.94 -1.66 5.02
C ILE A 58 7.58 -2.23 3.65
N VAL A 59 8.58 -2.76 2.94
CA VAL A 59 8.40 -3.37 1.60
C VAL A 59 7.38 -4.51 1.63
N ASP A 60 7.37 -5.28 2.72
CA ASP A 60 6.49 -6.44 2.90
C ASP A 60 5.18 -6.11 3.65
N ASN A 61 4.85 -4.83 3.86
CA ASN A 61 3.64 -4.40 4.58
C ASN A 61 3.49 -4.94 6.02
N ARG A 62 4.62 -5.20 6.70
CA ARG A 62 4.71 -5.65 8.11
C ARG A 62 5.13 -4.54 9.07
N ALA A 63 5.27 -3.32 8.59
CA ALA A 63 5.54 -2.15 9.42
C ALA A 63 4.22 -1.65 10.04
N THR A 64 4.21 -1.44 11.36
CA THR A 64 3.04 -0.91 12.08
C THR A 64 3.03 0.61 12.16
N LEU A 65 4.19 1.24 12.00
CA LEU A 65 4.39 2.68 12.05
C LEU A 65 5.26 3.10 10.87
N LEU A 66 4.85 4.17 10.21
CA LEU A 66 5.58 4.78 9.11
C LEU A 66 5.64 6.28 9.37
N ASN A 67 6.83 6.87 9.31
CA ASN A 67 6.99 8.31 9.50
C ASN A 67 7.04 9.05 8.15
N LEU A 68 6.76 10.36 8.18
CA LEU A 68 6.74 11.19 6.99
C LEU A 68 8.11 11.27 6.28
N THR A 69 9.21 11.21 7.03
CA THR A 69 10.56 11.21 6.45
C THR A 69 10.78 10.02 5.52
N VAL A 70 10.35 8.83 5.94
CA VAL A 70 10.44 7.61 5.14
C VAL A 70 9.49 7.68 3.94
N ILE A 71 8.26 8.17 4.13
CA ILE A 71 7.30 8.37 3.03
C ILE A 71 7.89 9.29 1.97
N ASN A 72 8.35 10.48 2.36
CA ASN A 72 8.95 11.45 1.45
C ASN A 72 10.20 10.89 0.75
N GLY A 73 11.01 10.12 1.47
CA GLY A 73 12.15 9.38 0.90
C GLY A 73 11.73 8.41 -0.18
N LEU A 74 10.70 7.60 0.07
CA LEU A 74 10.17 6.63 -0.90
C LEU A 74 9.59 7.33 -2.13
N LEU A 75 8.79 8.39 -1.95
CA LEU A 75 8.24 9.17 -3.06
C LEU A 75 9.35 9.75 -3.94
N LYS A 76 10.41 10.31 -3.33
CA LYS A 76 11.55 10.88 -4.03
C LYS A 76 12.39 9.81 -4.74
N VAL A 77 12.74 8.73 -4.07
CA VAL A 77 13.63 7.70 -4.60
C VAL A 77 12.95 6.87 -5.69
N LEU A 78 11.68 6.50 -5.47
CA LEU A 78 10.89 5.76 -6.42
C LEU A 78 10.17 6.68 -7.41
N GLN A 79 10.43 8.00 -7.38
CA GLN A 79 9.84 9.04 -8.25
C GLN A 79 8.36 8.75 -8.55
N CYS A 80 7.55 8.65 -7.50
CA CYS A 80 6.13 8.29 -7.58
C CYS A 80 5.28 9.24 -6.73
N SER A 81 3.98 9.24 -6.99
CA SER A 81 2.99 9.97 -6.20
C SER A 81 2.52 9.15 -4.99
N VAL A 82 1.87 9.84 -4.04
CA VAL A 82 1.25 9.19 -2.86
C VAL A 82 0.21 8.15 -3.28
N HIS A 83 -0.56 8.41 -4.34
CA HIS A 83 -1.59 7.50 -4.84
C HIS A 83 -1.01 6.23 -5.49
N GLU A 84 0.20 6.30 -6.03
CA GLU A 84 0.90 5.11 -6.53
C GLU A 84 1.56 4.34 -5.38
N LEU A 85 2.03 5.03 -4.34
CA LEU A 85 2.67 4.41 -3.18
C LEU A 85 1.68 3.67 -2.28
N PHE A 86 0.51 4.24 -2.05
CA PHE A 86 -0.50 3.73 -1.13
C PHE A 86 -1.71 3.14 -1.87
N GLY A 87 -2.27 2.08 -1.31
CA GLY A 87 -3.54 1.52 -1.72
C GLY A 87 -4.30 0.93 -0.55
N GLU A 88 -5.39 0.24 -0.87
CA GLU A 88 -6.26 -0.41 0.11
C GLU A 88 -6.52 -1.86 -0.30
N ILE A 89 -6.55 -2.76 0.69
CA ILE A 89 -7.07 -4.12 0.50
C ILE A 89 -8.29 -4.32 1.38
N ALA A 90 -9.30 -4.99 0.82
CA ALA A 90 -10.46 -5.45 1.58
C ALA A 90 -10.14 -6.82 2.17
N VAL A 91 -10.23 -6.95 3.49
CA VAL A 91 -10.16 -8.26 4.16
C VAL A 91 -11.59 -8.74 4.37
N PRO A 92 -12.00 -9.88 3.78
CA PRO A 92 -13.32 -10.42 3.99
C PRO A 92 -13.50 -10.74 5.48
N LYS A 93 -14.56 -10.22 6.10
CA LYS A 93 -14.91 -10.59 7.46
C LYS A 93 -15.10 -12.11 7.51
N PRO A 94 -14.44 -12.85 8.42
CA PRO A 94 -14.70 -14.27 8.56
C PRO A 94 -16.18 -14.43 8.90
N SER A 95 -16.92 -15.09 8.00
CA SER A 95 -18.30 -15.45 8.22
C SER A 95 -18.35 -16.37 9.43
N ARG A 96 -18.75 -15.81 10.57
CA ARG A 96 -19.02 -16.55 11.80
C ARG A 96 -20.17 -17.51 11.47
N GLN A 97 -19.84 -18.75 11.17
CA GLN A 97 -20.81 -19.84 11.15
C GLN A 97 -20.98 -20.34 12.59
N ALA A 98 -22.24 -20.59 12.95
CA ALA A 98 -22.82 -20.95 14.24
C ALA A 98 -23.07 -19.78 15.22
#